data_AF-A0AA40HSC3-F1
#
_entry.id   AF-A0AA40HSC3-F1
#
_cell.length_a   1.000
_cell.length_b   1.000
_cell.length_c   1.000
_cell.angle_alpha   90.00
_cell.angle_beta   90.00
_cell.angle_gamma   90.00
#
_symmetry.space_group_name_H-M   'P 1'
#
loop_
_entity.id
_entity.type
_entity.pdbx_description
1 polymer ?
#
loop_
_entity_poly.entity_id
_entity_poly.type
_entity_poly.pdbx_seq_one_letter_code
_entity_poly.pdbx_strand_id
1 'polypeptide(L)'
;MDWEKEEGEPFPYFVYGAGCSEVEVDCLTGAHKLLRTDIFMDAAFSINPALDIGQIEGAFIQGMGLYTIEELKYSPEGVLYSRGPEDYEIPTVTEIPEEFYVTLVRSRNPIAIYSSKGLGEAGMFMGNSVIFALHDAVAAARRERGLANTFILNSPATPEEIRMACADQFTDMIPRDDPSTFTPWSIRVS
;
A
#
# COMPACT_ATOMS: atom_id res chain seq x y z
N MET A 1 23.50 -6.10 20.33
CA MET A 1 23.65 -6.11 18.86
C MET A 1 25.04 -5.56 18.58
N ASP A 2 25.84 -6.28 17.82
CA ASP A 2 27.16 -5.85 17.35
C ASP A 2 27.02 -5.50 15.87
N TRP A 3 26.96 -4.21 15.56
CA TRP A 3 26.77 -3.73 14.18
C TRP A 3 28.02 -3.90 13.32
N GLU A 4 29.22 -4.00 13.90
CA GLU A 4 30.45 -4.24 13.12
C GLU A 4 30.55 -5.69 12.64
N LYS A 5 29.98 -6.62 13.40
CA LYS A 5 29.97 -8.06 13.08
C LYS A 5 28.66 -8.56 12.49
N GLU A 6 27.65 -7.70 12.39
CA GLU A 6 26.31 -8.05 11.91
C GLU A 6 25.65 -9.19 12.73
N GLU A 7 25.93 -9.27 14.02
CA GLU A 7 25.43 -10.35 14.90
C GLU A 7 24.66 -9.82 16.12
N GLY A 8 23.63 -10.57 16.52
CA GLY A 8 22.89 -10.34 17.75
C GLY A 8 21.45 -10.84 17.71
N GLU A 9 20.79 -10.80 18.87
CA GLU A 9 19.37 -11.09 19.03
C GLU A 9 18.61 -9.79 19.36
N PRO A 10 18.29 -8.96 18.35
CA PRO A 10 17.70 -7.65 18.59
C PRO A 10 16.20 -7.68 18.92
N PHE A 11 15.50 -8.77 18.55
CA PHE A 11 14.06 -8.88 18.69
C PHE A 11 13.71 -10.05 19.63
N PRO A 12 12.86 -9.82 20.65
CA PRO A 12 12.48 -10.88 21.60
C PRO A 12 11.51 -11.90 20.99
N TYR A 13 10.69 -11.50 20.01
CA TYR A 13 9.77 -12.37 19.27
C TYR A 13 9.37 -11.68 17.96
N PHE A 14 8.72 -12.44 17.07
CA PHE A 14 8.20 -11.95 15.79
C PHE A 14 6.69 -12.11 15.70
N VAL A 15 6.05 -11.16 15.01
CA VAL A 15 4.65 -11.25 14.59
C VAL A 15 4.63 -11.76 13.16
N TYR A 16 3.78 -12.75 12.90
CA TYR A 16 3.60 -13.32 11.56
C TYR A 16 2.18 -13.05 11.09
N GLY A 17 2.02 -12.87 9.80
CA GLY A 17 0.71 -12.75 9.19
C GLY A 17 0.78 -12.86 7.68
N ALA A 18 -0.39 -12.88 7.05
CA ALA A 18 -0.55 -12.83 5.62
C ALA A 18 -1.82 -12.04 5.29
N GLY A 19 -1.74 -11.22 4.24
CA GLY A 19 -2.87 -10.47 3.69
C GLY A 19 -3.08 -10.85 2.22
N CYS A 20 -4.33 -10.97 1.81
CA CYS A 20 -4.75 -11.14 0.41
C CYS A 20 -5.77 -10.06 0.08
N SER A 21 -5.59 -9.36 -1.03
CA SER A 21 -6.49 -8.30 -1.46
C SER A 21 -6.87 -8.49 -2.92
N GLU A 22 -8.10 -8.11 -3.26
CA GLU A 22 -8.67 -8.16 -4.60
C GLU A 22 -9.17 -6.77 -5.01
N VAL A 23 -8.82 -6.33 -6.21
CA VAL A 23 -9.15 -4.99 -6.71
C VAL A 23 -9.74 -5.06 -8.12
N GLU A 24 -10.56 -4.06 -8.45
CA GLU A 24 -11.03 -3.79 -9.81
C GLU A 24 -10.47 -2.43 -10.25
N VAL A 25 -9.92 -2.35 -11.47
CA VAL A 25 -9.29 -1.14 -12.02
C VAL A 25 -10.04 -0.67 -13.25
N ASP A 26 -10.43 0.60 -13.26
CA ASP A 26 -10.88 1.30 -14.46
C ASP A 26 -9.66 1.75 -15.27
N CYS A 27 -9.39 1.05 -16.38
CA CYS A 27 -8.23 1.32 -17.23
C CYS A 27 -8.32 2.68 -17.98
N LEU A 28 -9.49 3.31 -18.07
CA LEU A 28 -9.67 4.58 -18.79
C LEU A 28 -9.44 5.78 -17.88
N THR A 29 -9.71 5.65 -16.58
CA THR A 29 -9.56 6.73 -15.59
C THR A 29 -8.40 6.52 -14.63
N GLY A 30 -7.96 5.27 -14.43
CA GLY A 30 -6.99 4.89 -13.41
C GLY A 30 -7.58 4.71 -12.01
N ALA A 31 -8.88 5.00 -11.82
CA ALA A 31 -9.55 4.74 -10.57
C ALA A 31 -9.61 3.23 -10.29
N HIS A 32 -9.68 2.86 -9.01
CA HIS A 32 -9.79 1.47 -8.60
C HIS A 32 -10.74 1.32 -7.42
N LYS A 33 -11.21 0.10 -7.21
CA LYS A 33 -12.06 -0.30 -6.09
C LYS A 33 -11.44 -1.50 -5.39
N LEU A 34 -11.38 -1.46 -4.06
CA LEU A 34 -10.96 -2.57 -3.23
C LEU A 34 -12.18 -3.47 -2.95
N LEU A 35 -12.25 -4.62 -3.61
CA LEU A 35 -13.40 -5.51 -3.52
C LEU A 35 -13.39 -6.29 -2.21
N ARG A 36 -12.23 -6.86 -1.88
CA ARG A 36 -12.08 -7.76 -0.73
C ARG A 36 -10.67 -7.75 -0.17
N THR A 37 -10.57 -7.89 1.14
CA THR A 37 -9.31 -8.18 1.85
C THR A 37 -9.51 -9.25 2.93
N ASP A 38 -8.62 -10.25 2.94
CA ASP A 38 -8.50 -11.25 4.00
C ASP A 38 -7.15 -11.12 4.69
N ILE A 39 -7.14 -10.98 6.03
CA ILE A 39 -5.92 -10.91 6.84
C ILE A 39 -5.93 -12.02 7.88
N PHE A 40 -4.81 -12.75 7.94
CA PHE A 40 -4.49 -13.67 9.03
C PHE A 40 -3.32 -13.11 9.81
N MET A 41 -3.45 -12.99 11.13
CA MET A 41 -2.41 -12.44 11.99
C MET A 41 -2.18 -13.35 13.21
N ASP A 42 -0.95 -13.77 13.43
CA ASP A 42 -0.54 -14.51 14.62
C ASP A 42 -0.46 -13.56 15.82
N ALA A 43 -1.59 -13.47 16.52
CA ALA A 43 -1.77 -12.69 17.75
C ALA A 43 -1.37 -13.47 19.02
N ALA A 44 -0.85 -14.70 18.87
CA ALA A 44 -0.62 -15.62 19.98
C ALA A 44 -1.87 -15.74 20.88
N PHE A 45 -1.73 -15.51 22.19
CA PHE A 45 -2.85 -15.32 23.11
C PHE A 45 -3.11 -13.82 23.28
N SER A 46 -3.94 -13.28 22.40
CA SER A 46 -4.44 -11.90 22.48
C SER A 46 -5.01 -11.59 23.87
N ILE A 47 -4.58 -10.47 24.44
CA ILE A 47 -5.09 -9.97 25.74
C ILE A 47 -6.50 -9.42 25.57
N ASN A 48 -6.73 -8.69 24.47
CA ASN A 48 -8.03 -8.14 24.12
C ASN A 48 -8.23 -8.25 22.60
N PRO A 49 -8.95 -9.29 22.13
CA PRO A 49 -9.14 -9.52 20.70
C PRO A 49 -9.82 -8.36 19.97
N ALA A 50 -10.71 -7.62 20.62
CA ALA A 50 -11.39 -6.49 19.99
C ALA A 50 -10.44 -5.32 19.70
N LEU A 51 -9.50 -5.05 20.62
CA LEU A 51 -8.47 -4.03 20.40
C LEU A 51 -7.46 -4.47 19.36
N ASP A 52 -7.02 -5.73 19.42
CA ASP A 52 -6.04 -6.27 18.47
C ASP A 52 -6.59 -6.29 17.04
N ILE A 53 -7.86 -6.64 16.85
CA ILE A 53 -8.53 -6.55 15.54
C ILE A 53 -8.57 -5.09 15.07
N GLY A 54 -8.99 -4.15 15.91
CA GLY A 54 -9.04 -2.73 15.55
C GLY A 54 -7.67 -2.14 15.20
N GLN A 55 -6.59 -2.61 15.84
CA GLN A 55 -5.22 -2.26 15.48
C GLN A 55 -4.83 -2.80 14.11
N ILE A 56 -5.15 -4.07 13.82
CA ILE A 56 -4.86 -4.68 12.52
C ILE A 56 -5.62 -3.96 11.40
N GLU A 57 -6.91 -3.69 11.59
CA GLU A 57 -7.75 -2.98 10.62
C GLU A 57 -7.24 -1.55 10.38
N GLY A 58 -7.01 -0.79 11.47
CA GLY A 58 -6.53 0.58 11.36
C GLY A 58 -5.14 0.68 10.71
N ALA A 59 -4.22 -0.20 11.10
CA ALA A 59 -2.89 -0.25 10.50
C ALA A 59 -2.96 -0.67 9.03
N PHE A 60 -3.78 -1.66 8.68
CA PHE A 60 -3.98 -2.05 7.27
C PHE A 60 -4.49 -0.89 6.42
N ILE A 61 -5.50 -0.14 6.89
CA ILE A 61 -6.03 1.01 6.15
C ILE A 61 -4.99 2.13 6.01
N GLN A 62 -4.19 2.41 7.05
CA GLN A 62 -3.06 3.34 6.94
C GLN A 62 -2.03 2.89 5.91
N GLY A 63 -1.69 1.59 5.92
CA GLY A 63 -0.78 1.00 4.94
C GLY A 63 -1.32 1.07 3.52
N MET A 64 -2.60 0.74 3.34
CA MET A 64 -3.29 0.88 2.05
C MET A 64 -3.18 2.32 1.55
N GLY A 65 -3.54 3.30 2.39
CA GLY A 65 -3.42 4.72 2.06
C GLY A 65 -2.03 5.10 1.58
N LEU A 66 -0.99 4.74 2.35
CA LEU A 66 0.42 4.93 2.00
C LEU A 66 0.79 4.37 0.62
N TYR A 67 0.25 3.21 0.24
CA TYR A 67 0.60 2.54 -1.01
C TYR A 67 -0.26 2.95 -2.21
N THR A 68 -1.40 3.61 -2.02
CA THR A 68 -2.37 3.84 -3.11
C THR A 68 -2.75 5.30 -3.33
N ILE A 69 -3.01 6.08 -2.29
CA ILE A 69 -3.66 7.40 -2.44
C ILE A 69 -2.95 8.55 -1.72
N GLU A 70 -2.25 8.28 -0.62
CA GLU A 70 -1.60 9.31 0.18
C GLU A 70 -0.33 9.80 -0.54
N GLU A 71 -0.40 10.97 -1.18
CA GLU A 71 0.70 11.55 -1.96
C GLU A 71 1.12 12.93 -1.45
N LEU A 72 2.42 13.11 -1.23
CA LEU A 72 3.01 14.41 -0.92
C LEU A 72 3.66 15.00 -2.17
N LYS A 73 3.18 16.19 -2.58
CA LYS A 73 3.72 16.90 -3.75
C LYS A 73 4.63 18.04 -3.33
N TYR A 74 5.84 18.06 -3.88
CA TYR A 74 6.84 19.08 -3.61
C TYR A 74 7.21 19.85 -4.87
N SER A 75 7.46 21.15 -4.72
CA SER A 75 8.07 21.96 -5.78
C SER A 75 9.53 21.58 -6.01
N PRO A 76 10.13 21.95 -7.16
CA PRO A 76 11.56 21.78 -7.42
C PRO A 76 12.47 22.43 -6.37
N GLU A 77 11.98 23.46 -5.69
CA GLU A 77 12.68 24.18 -4.61
C GLU A 77 12.45 23.55 -3.23
N GLY A 78 11.74 22.42 -3.15
CA GLY A 78 11.47 21.68 -1.91
C GLY A 78 10.27 22.20 -1.11
N VAL A 79 9.39 22.99 -1.71
CA VAL A 79 8.19 23.51 -1.03
C VAL A 79 7.06 22.48 -1.09
N LEU A 80 6.54 22.07 0.06
CA LEU A 80 5.37 21.18 0.15
C LEU A 80 4.09 21.90 -0.33
N TYR A 81 3.34 21.26 -1.23
CA TYR A 81 2.05 21.74 -1.72
C TYR A 81 0.85 21.15 -0.98
N SER A 82 0.85 19.85 -0.69
CA SER A 82 -0.23 19.15 -0.01
C SER A 82 -0.25 19.46 1.50
N ARG A 83 -0.85 20.59 1.89
CA ARG A 83 -0.74 21.18 3.25
C ARG A 83 -1.97 20.96 4.13
N GLY A 84 -2.98 20.27 3.63
CA GLY A 84 -4.22 20.03 4.37
C GLY A 84 -5.01 18.86 3.79
N PRO A 85 -6.13 18.49 4.43
CA PRO A 85 -6.94 17.35 4.01
C PRO A 85 -7.66 17.55 2.67
N GLU A 86 -7.65 18.77 2.11
CA GLU A 86 -8.17 19.05 0.76
C GLU A 86 -7.20 18.64 -0.35
N ASP A 87 -5.91 18.52 -0.02
CA ASP A 87 -4.83 18.22 -0.97
C ASP A 87 -4.09 16.92 -0.62
N TYR A 88 -4.15 16.49 0.65
CA TYR A 88 -3.60 15.24 1.16
C TYR A 88 -4.75 14.32 1.57
N GLU A 89 -5.07 13.40 0.67
CA GLU A 89 -6.23 12.53 0.81
C GLU A 89 -5.86 11.26 1.56
N ILE A 90 -6.47 11.07 2.74
CA ILE A 90 -6.40 9.83 3.50
C ILE A 90 -7.54 8.88 3.08
N PRO A 91 -7.45 7.57 3.38
CA PRO A 91 -8.54 6.65 3.12
C PRO A 91 -9.84 7.08 3.78
N THR A 92 -10.93 7.07 3.01
CA THR A 92 -12.28 7.31 3.52
C THR A 92 -13.10 6.02 3.46
N VAL A 93 -14.39 6.09 3.81
CA VAL A 93 -15.30 4.94 3.83
C VAL A 93 -15.52 4.32 2.46
N THR A 94 -15.25 5.04 1.36
CA THR A 94 -15.40 4.51 0.01
C THR A 94 -14.19 3.73 -0.49
N GLU A 95 -13.04 3.88 0.18
CA GLU A 95 -11.78 3.23 -0.20
C GLU A 95 -11.50 1.95 0.60
N ILE A 96 -12.24 1.69 1.68
CA ILE A 96 -12.10 0.44 2.44
C ILE A 96 -12.62 -0.77 1.63
N PRO A 97 -12.15 -2.01 1.91
CA PRO A 97 -12.67 -3.19 1.26
C PRO A 97 -14.16 -3.38 1.52
N GLU A 98 -14.95 -3.73 0.50
CA GLU A 98 -16.38 -4.06 0.70
C GLU A 98 -16.54 -5.32 1.56
N GLU A 99 -15.69 -6.32 1.33
CA GLU A 99 -15.54 -7.51 2.17
C GLU A 99 -14.22 -7.46 2.93
N PHE A 100 -14.25 -7.27 4.25
CA PHE A 100 -13.05 -7.22 5.08
C PHE A 100 -13.07 -8.28 6.18
N TYR A 101 -12.16 -9.25 6.10
CA TYR A 101 -12.05 -10.36 7.04
C TYR A 101 -10.70 -10.33 7.78
N VAL A 102 -10.74 -10.30 9.11
CA VAL A 102 -9.54 -10.39 9.97
C VAL A 102 -9.63 -11.62 10.87
N THR A 103 -8.65 -12.51 10.78
CA THR A 103 -8.56 -13.74 11.55
C THR A 103 -7.32 -13.73 12.47
N LEU A 104 -7.55 -13.87 13.77
CA LEU A 104 -6.48 -14.02 14.74
C LEU A 104 -6.07 -15.49 14.88
N VAL A 105 -4.83 -15.79 14.54
CA VAL A 105 -4.23 -17.12 14.69
C VAL A 105 -3.65 -17.24 16.10
N ARG A 106 -3.91 -18.39 16.74
CA ARG A 106 -3.42 -18.69 18.08
C ARG A 106 -2.07 -19.40 18.00
N SER A 107 -1.12 -18.90 18.79
CA SER A 107 0.18 -19.52 19.02
C SER A 107 0.62 -19.28 20.48
N ARG A 108 1.68 -19.94 20.94
CA ARG A 108 2.22 -19.75 22.28
C ARG A 108 3.47 -18.87 22.22
N ASN A 109 3.44 -17.74 22.92
CA ASN A 109 4.61 -16.90 23.15
C ASN A 109 5.06 -17.00 24.62
N PRO A 110 6.13 -17.75 24.97
CA PRO A 110 6.54 -17.86 26.38
C PRO A 110 7.24 -16.59 26.91
N ILE A 111 7.59 -15.64 26.05
CA ILE A 111 8.45 -14.50 26.38
C ILE A 111 7.61 -13.29 26.85
N ALA A 112 6.49 -13.02 26.18
CA ALA A 112 5.63 -11.89 26.49
C ALA A 112 4.58 -12.21 27.57
N ILE A 113 4.06 -11.16 28.20
CA ILE A 113 3.01 -11.26 29.21
C ILE A 113 1.79 -12.01 28.68
N TYR A 114 1.29 -12.97 29.47
CA TYR A 114 0.14 -13.82 29.13
C TYR A 114 0.20 -14.51 27.77
N SER A 115 1.40 -14.72 27.25
CA SER A 115 1.62 -15.25 25.90
C SER A 115 1.01 -14.44 24.77
N SER A 116 0.96 -13.12 24.94
CA SER A 116 0.53 -12.16 23.93
C SER A 116 1.62 -11.79 22.92
N LYS A 117 1.29 -10.98 21.91
CA LYS A 117 2.22 -10.31 21.00
C LYS A 117 1.75 -8.88 20.77
N GLY A 118 2.67 -7.92 20.66
CA GLY A 118 2.33 -6.55 20.27
C GLY A 118 2.10 -6.46 18.76
N LEU A 119 0.94 -5.94 18.33
CA LEU A 119 0.49 -5.99 16.93
C LEU A 119 0.37 -4.62 16.25
N GLY A 120 0.59 -3.51 16.97
CA GLY A 120 0.23 -2.16 16.50
C GLY A 120 0.77 -1.77 15.12
N GLU A 121 2.03 -2.13 14.82
CA GLU A 121 2.66 -1.81 13.52
C GLU A 121 2.47 -2.91 12.47
N ALA A 122 2.10 -4.13 12.88
CA ALA A 122 2.17 -5.32 12.04
C ALA A 122 1.20 -5.29 10.85
N GLY A 123 0.04 -4.66 11.03
CA GLY A 123 -0.97 -4.53 9.98
C GLY A 123 -0.58 -3.56 8.86
N MET A 124 0.32 -2.61 9.13
CA MET A 124 0.64 -1.52 8.18
C MET A 124 1.25 -2.06 6.89
N PHE A 125 2.23 -2.96 6.99
CA PHE A 125 2.82 -3.53 5.79
C PHE A 125 1.80 -4.32 4.98
N MET A 126 0.78 -4.96 5.59
CA MET A 126 -0.21 -5.77 4.86
C MET A 126 -1.00 -4.98 3.81
N GLY A 127 -1.07 -3.65 3.93
CA GLY A 127 -1.59 -2.77 2.89
C GLY A 127 -0.90 -2.94 1.53
N ASN A 128 0.34 -3.46 1.49
CA ASN A 128 1.07 -3.74 0.24
C ASN A 128 0.35 -4.74 -0.67
N SER A 129 -0.49 -5.61 -0.09
CA SER A 129 -1.29 -6.56 -0.87
C SER A 129 -2.18 -5.84 -1.89
N VAL A 130 -2.62 -4.61 -1.61
CA VAL A 130 -3.43 -3.80 -2.51
C VAL A 130 -2.63 -3.28 -3.70
N ILE A 131 -1.42 -2.72 -3.50
CA ILE A 131 -0.58 -2.28 -4.63
C ILE A 131 -0.14 -3.45 -5.53
N PHE A 132 0.09 -4.64 -4.98
CA PHE A 132 0.39 -5.81 -5.80
C PHE A 132 -0.84 -6.35 -6.54
N ALA A 133 -2.04 -6.27 -5.96
CA ALA A 133 -3.28 -6.57 -6.67
C ALA A 133 -3.51 -5.58 -7.83
N LEU A 134 -3.23 -4.28 -7.61
CA LEU A 134 -3.26 -3.25 -8.66
C LEU A 134 -2.23 -3.54 -9.76
N HIS A 135 -1.02 -3.91 -9.37
CA HIS A 135 0.02 -4.30 -10.33
C HIS A 135 -0.42 -5.51 -11.18
N ASP A 136 -1.06 -6.53 -10.58
CA ASP A 136 -1.58 -7.67 -11.34
C ASP A 136 -2.70 -7.28 -12.31
N ALA A 137 -3.65 -6.45 -11.88
CA ALA A 137 -4.72 -5.93 -12.74
C ALA A 137 -4.16 -5.15 -13.94
N VAL A 138 -3.19 -4.26 -13.71
CA VAL A 138 -2.51 -3.51 -14.77
C VAL A 138 -1.72 -4.45 -15.68
N ALA A 139 -1.03 -5.45 -15.13
CA ALA A 139 -0.31 -6.46 -15.91
C ALA A 139 -1.26 -7.24 -16.83
N ALA A 140 -2.47 -7.56 -16.35
CA ALA A 140 -3.50 -8.21 -17.16
C ALA A 140 -3.97 -7.33 -18.34
N ALA A 141 -4.25 -6.05 -18.09
CA ALA A 141 -4.62 -5.09 -19.14
C ALA A 141 -3.50 -4.93 -20.19
N ARG A 142 -2.25 -4.86 -19.74
CA ARG A 142 -1.07 -4.77 -20.63
C ARG A 142 -0.90 -6.02 -21.49
N ARG A 143 -1.06 -7.20 -20.89
CA ARG A 143 -0.97 -8.49 -21.58
C ARG A 143 -2.02 -8.64 -22.66
N GLU A 144 -3.26 -8.22 -22.39
CA GLU A 144 -4.35 -8.21 -23.38
C GLU A 144 -4.01 -7.32 -24.60
N ARG A 145 -3.34 -6.20 -24.36
CA ARG A 145 -2.94 -5.23 -25.39
C ARG A 145 -1.61 -5.56 -26.09
N GLY A 146 -0.97 -6.68 -25.76
CA GLY A 146 0.30 -7.09 -26.34
C GLY A 146 1.51 -6.26 -25.85
N LEU A 147 1.40 -5.58 -24.72
CA LEU A 147 2.48 -4.83 -24.10
C LEU A 147 3.35 -5.73 -23.21
N ALA A 148 4.57 -5.28 -22.89
CA ALA A 148 5.46 -6.02 -21.99
C ALA A 148 4.85 -6.14 -20.58
N ASN A 149 4.90 -7.37 -20.04
CA ASN A 149 4.45 -7.68 -18.69
C ASN A 149 5.35 -7.05 -17.60
N THR A 150 6.61 -6.76 -17.93
CA THR A 150 7.52 -6.07 -17.02
C THR A 150 7.32 -4.57 -17.14
N PHE A 151 6.85 -3.95 -16.06
CA PHE A 151 6.74 -2.50 -15.91
C PHE A 151 7.00 -2.13 -14.45
N ILE A 152 7.23 -0.85 -14.19
CA ILE A 152 7.43 -0.33 -12.84
C ILE A 152 6.15 0.39 -12.44
N LEU A 153 5.60 0.02 -11.29
CA LEU A 153 4.52 0.74 -10.62
C LEU A 153 5.08 1.23 -9.29
N ASN A 154 5.26 2.54 -9.16
CA ASN A 154 5.82 3.12 -7.94
C ASN A 154 4.73 3.30 -6.87
N SER A 155 5.16 3.36 -5.62
CA SER A 155 4.30 3.77 -4.50
C SER A 155 4.36 5.30 -4.34
N PRO A 156 3.24 5.97 -4.04
CA PRO A 156 1.87 5.45 -4.06
C PRO A 156 1.40 5.17 -5.50
N ALA A 157 0.67 4.07 -5.70
CA ALA A 157 0.04 3.71 -6.97
C ALA A 157 -1.26 4.50 -7.18
N THR A 158 -1.10 5.81 -7.38
CA THR A 158 -2.22 6.74 -7.58
C THR A 158 -2.96 6.46 -8.89
N PRO A 159 -4.17 7.00 -9.07
CA PRO A 159 -4.88 6.89 -10.34
C PRO A 159 -4.08 7.37 -11.56
N GLU A 160 -3.20 8.37 -11.36
CA GLU A 160 -2.27 8.84 -12.39
C GLU A 160 -1.31 7.72 -12.84
N GLU A 161 -0.62 7.07 -11.89
CA GLU A 161 0.30 5.97 -12.21
C GLU A 161 -0.41 4.79 -12.87
N ILE A 162 -1.57 4.40 -12.34
CA ILE A 162 -2.37 3.29 -12.87
C ILE A 162 -2.80 3.60 -14.30
N ARG A 163 -3.37 4.79 -14.54
CA ARG A 163 -3.84 5.18 -15.87
C ARG A 163 -2.73 5.18 -16.89
N MET A 164 -1.57 5.73 -16.53
CA MET A 164 -0.41 5.81 -17.43
C MET A 164 0.24 4.45 -17.68
N ALA A 165 0.18 3.52 -16.73
CA ALA A 165 0.66 2.15 -16.90
C ALA A 165 -0.26 1.31 -17.83
N CYS A 166 -1.57 1.60 -17.83
CA CYS A 166 -2.57 1.07 -18.76
C CYS A 166 -2.49 1.75 -20.14
N ALA A 167 -1.34 1.65 -20.80
CA ALA A 167 -1.11 2.29 -22.10
C ALA A 167 -2.08 1.78 -23.20
N ASP A 168 -2.55 2.73 -24.00
CA ASP A 168 -3.51 2.55 -25.09
C ASP A 168 -3.32 3.67 -26.15
N GLN A 169 -4.20 3.71 -27.15
CA GLN A 169 -4.17 4.73 -28.20
C GLN A 169 -4.21 6.18 -27.65
N PHE A 170 -4.85 6.42 -26.50
CA PHE A 170 -4.96 7.76 -25.94
C PHE A 170 -3.65 8.18 -25.28
N THR A 171 -2.94 7.25 -24.64
CA THR A 171 -1.61 7.54 -24.05
C THR A 171 -0.54 7.81 -25.10
N ASP A 172 -0.71 7.31 -26.31
CA ASP A 172 0.18 7.57 -27.45
C ASP A 172 -0.16 8.88 -28.18
N MET A 173 -1.42 9.33 -28.09
CA MET A 173 -1.88 10.56 -28.73
C MET A 173 -1.45 11.84 -28.00
N ILE A 174 -1.14 11.77 -26.70
CA ILE A 174 -0.75 12.95 -25.93
C ILE A 174 0.65 13.44 -26.33
N PRO A 175 0.83 14.75 -26.61
CA PRO A 175 2.16 15.31 -26.87
C PRO A 175 3.04 15.16 -25.62
N ARG A 176 4.33 14.92 -25.83
CA ARG A 176 5.33 14.82 -24.76
C ARG A 176 6.26 16.01 -24.84
N ASP A 177 6.40 16.72 -23.72
CA ASP A 177 7.30 17.87 -23.62
C ASP A 177 8.74 17.43 -23.36
N ASP A 178 9.70 18.23 -23.84
CA ASP A 178 11.13 18.02 -23.56
C ASP A 178 11.41 18.51 -22.12
N PRO A 179 11.89 17.64 -21.20
CA PRO A 179 12.15 18.01 -19.81
C PRO A 179 13.15 19.16 -19.62
N SER A 180 13.98 19.45 -20.63
CA SER A 180 14.93 20.57 -20.58
C SER A 180 14.30 21.94 -20.85
N THR A 181 13.04 21.97 -21.32
CA THR A 181 12.38 23.20 -21.81
C THR A 181 11.49 23.88 -20.77
N PHE A 182 11.20 23.23 -19.64
CA PHE A 182 10.34 23.76 -18.60
C PHE A 182 10.80 23.31 -17.21
N THR A 183 10.36 24.06 -16.20
CA THR A 183 10.46 23.64 -14.80
C THR A 183 9.13 22.98 -14.41
N PRO A 184 9.13 21.70 -14.01
CA PRO A 184 7.89 21.03 -13.64
C PRO A 184 7.28 21.65 -12.39
N TRP A 185 5.95 21.62 -12.30
CA TRP A 185 5.26 22.11 -11.10
C TRP A 185 5.61 21.26 -9.87
N SER A 186 5.55 19.93 -9.99
CA SER A 186 5.91 18.99 -8.92
C SER A 186 7.03 18.05 -9.34
N ILE A 187 7.86 17.66 -8.37
CA ILE A 187 8.87 16.62 -8.52
C ILE A 187 8.57 15.43 -7.60
N ARG A 188 8.94 14.23 -8.05
CA ARG A 188 8.99 13.06 -7.17
C ARG A 188 10.22 13.14 -6.27
N VAL A 189 10.00 13.03 -4.98
CA VAL A 189 11.05 12.89 -3.97
C VAL A 189 11.21 11.39 -3.72
N SER A 190 12.01 10.73 -4.56
CA SER A 190 12.38 9.30 -4.41
C SER A 190 13.79 9.16 -3.85
#